data_AF-A0A355XR90-F1
#
_entry.id   AF-A0A355XR90-F1
#
_cell.length_a   1.000
_cell.length_b   1.000
_cell.length_c   1.000
_cell.angle_alpha   90.00
_cell.angle_beta   90.00
_cell.angle_gamma   90.00
#
_symmetry.space_group_name_H-M   'P 1'
#
loop_
_entity.id
_entity.type
_entity.pdbx_description
1 polymer ?
#
loop_
_entity_poly.entity_id
_entity_poly.type
_entity_poly.pdbx_seq_one_letter_code
_entity_poly.pdbx_strand_id
1 'polypeptide(L)' 'MKKIATTFIATLLTMATLFGVNKTGTMAAKFLSINVGSRAVSMGGAYTAIAGDASAMYWNPAGLSYHQTRAIYFNHAN' A
#
# COMPACT_ATOMS: atom_id res chain seq x y z
N MET A 1 -38.33 -23.05 23.44
CA MET A 1 -38.09 -21.78 22.70
C MET A 1 -36.67 -21.24 22.89
N LYS A 2 -36.17 -21.05 24.13
CA LYS A 2 -34.80 -20.52 24.36
C LYS A 2 -33.68 -21.34 23.70
N LYS A 3 -33.74 -22.69 23.76
CA LYS A 3 -32.74 -23.59 23.14
C LYS A 3 -32.72 -23.52 21.60
N ILE A 4 -33.89 -23.33 20.98
CA ILE A 4 -34.02 -23.19 19.52
C ILE A 4 -33.46 -21.84 19.06
N ALA A 5 -33.71 -20.78 19.82
CA ALA A 5 -33.15 -19.46 19.56
C ALA A 5 -31.62 -19.46 19.68
N THR A 6 -31.05 -20.12 20.69
CA THR A 6 -29.59 -20.20 20.86
C THR A 6 -28.92 -21.01 19.75
N THR A 7 -29.51 -22.11 19.30
CA THR A 7 -28.95 -22.89 18.18
C THR A 7 -29.00 -22.11 16.88
N PHE A 8 -30.08 -21.36 16.63
CA PHE A 8 -30.24 -20.53 15.43
C PHE A 8 -29.22 -19.37 15.37
N ILE A 9 -28.96 -18.73 16.52
CA ILE A 9 -27.94 -17.66 16.61
C ILE A 9 -26.53 -18.24 16.36
N ALA A 10 -26.24 -19.44 16.88
CA ALA A 10 -24.94 -20.09 16.67
C ALA A 10 -24.72 -20.47 15.19
N THR A 11 -25.74 -20.96 14.48
CA THR A 11 -25.65 -21.23 13.04
C THR A 11 -25.53 -19.94 12.21
N LEU A 12 -26.21 -18.87 12.59
CA LEU A 12 -26.09 -17.59 11.88
C LEU A 12 -24.68 -16.99 12.03
N LEU A 13 -24.10 -17.06 13.22
CA LEU A 13 -22.76 -16.54 13.50
C LEU A 13 -21.66 -17.32 12.76
N THR A 14 -21.82 -18.64 12.62
CA THR A 14 -20.89 -19.48 11.86
C THR A 14 -21.00 -19.27 10.34
N MET A 15 -22.18 -18.94 9.82
CA MET A 15 -22.34 -18.57 8.41
C MET A 15 -21.68 -17.22 8.07
N ALA A 16 -21.69 -16.26 9.00
CA ALA A 16 -21.11 -14.93 8.78
C ALA A 16 -19.57 -14.96 8.62
N THR A 17 -18.88 -15.94 9.21
CA THR A 17 -17.41 -16.06 9.12
C THR A 17 -16.92 -16.84 7.90
N LEU A 18 -17.78 -17.63 7.25
CA LEU A 18 -17.42 -18.46 6.08
C LEU A 18 -17.25 -17.66 4.77
N PHE A 19 -17.91 -16.50 4.64
CA PHE A 19 -17.86 -15.66 3.44
C PHE A 19 -16.94 -14.44 3.58
N GLY A 20 -15.83 -14.59 4.32
CA GLY A 20 -14.84 -13.54 4.48
C GLY A 20 -14.14 -13.20 3.15
N VAL A 21 -14.45 -12.05 2.56
CA VAL A 21 -13.70 -11.50 1.42
C VAL A 21 -12.38 -10.93 1.91
N ASN A 22 -11.27 -11.39 1.34
CA ASN A 22 -9.95 -10.84 1.62
C ASN A 22 -9.86 -9.44 0.99
N LYS A 23 -9.80 -8.37 1.80
CA LYS A 23 -9.75 -6.97 1.33
C LYS A 23 -8.36 -6.55 0.82
N THR A 24 -7.51 -7.52 0.51
CA THR A 24 -6.25 -7.27 -0.16
C THR A 24 -6.56 -6.99 -1.63
N GLY A 25 -6.34 -5.75 -2.07
CA GLY A 25 -6.49 -5.39 -3.48
C GLY A 25 -5.59 -6.26 -4.34
N THR A 26 -6.16 -7.13 -5.17
CA THR A 26 -5.44 -7.87 -6.21
C THR A 26 -5.12 -6.91 -7.34
N MET A 27 -3.96 -6.25 -7.25
CA MET A 27 -3.45 -5.36 -8.28
C MET A 27 -2.53 -6.12 -9.23
N ALA A 28 -2.64 -5.86 -10.54
CA ALA A 28 -1.76 -6.46 -11.54
C ALA A 28 -0.28 -6.05 -11.34
N ALA A 29 -0.03 -4.86 -10.79
CA ALA A 29 1.29 -4.27 -10.61
C ALA A 29 1.75 -4.29 -9.15
N LYS A 30 1.92 -5.48 -8.56
CA LYS A 30 2.39 -5.63 -7.16
C LYS A 30 3.76 -4.99 -6.92
N PHE A 31 4.60 -4.85 -7.94
CA PHE A 31 5.89 -4.17 -7.82
C PHE A 31 5.77 -2.68 -7.45
N LEU A 32 4.62 -2.04 -7.68
CA LEU A 32 4.40 -0.63 -7.31
C LEU A 32 4.30 -0.43 -5.78
N SER A 33 4.12 -1.52 -5.01
CA SER A 33 4.24 -1.44 -3.55
C SER A 33 5.70 -1.50 -3.06
N ILE A 34 6.66 -1.76 -3.95
CA ILE A 34 8.09 -1.77 -3.62
C ILE A 34 8.58 -0.33 -3.68
N ASN A 35 8.89 0.22 -2.50
CA ASN A 35 9.34 1.59 -2.39
C ASN A 35 10.66 1.83 -3.12
N VAL A 36 10.73 2.92 -3.88
CA VAL A 36 11.93 3.34 -4.60
C VAL A 36 12.69 4.38 -3.79
N GLY A 37 14.00 4.16 -3.67
CA GLY A 37 14.94 5.13 -3.13
C GLY A 37 15.22 5.00 -1.64
N SER A 38 16.51 4.96 -1.27
CA SER A 38 16.95 4.71 0.12
C SER A 38 16.43 5.76 1.10
N ARG A 39 16.44 7.05 0.72
CA ARG A 39 15.95 8.13 1.58
C ARG A 39 14.46 7.99 1.89
N ALA A 40 13.64 7.69 0.88
CA ALA A 40 12.21 7.51 1.05
C ALA A 40 11.88 6.23 1.85
N VAL A 41 12.62 5.14 1.59
CA VAL A 41 12.48 3.88 2.33
C VAL A 41 12.84 4.06 3.81
N SER A 42 13.93 4.78 4.13
CA SER A 42 14.32 5.10 5.51
C SER A 42 13.26 5.92 6.26
N MET A 43 12.39 6.63 5.54
CA MET A 43 11.25 7.36 6.10
C MET A 43 9.97 6.52 6.17
N GLY A 44 10.05 5.21 5.94
CA GLY A 44 8.88 4.33 5.91
C GLY A 44 7.92 4.61 4.74
N GLY A 45 8.43 5.23 3.66
CA GLY A 45 7.62 5.64 2.51
C GLY A 45 6.94 7.00 2.65
N ALA A 46 7.18 7.74 3.74
CA ALA A 46 6.62 9.08 3.94
C ALA A 46 7.45 10.17 3.23
N TYR A 47 7.52 10.15 1.89
CA TYR A 47 8.43 11.01 1.12
C TYR A 47 7.75 11.96 0.09
N THR A 48 6.45 11.83 -0.14
CA THR A 48 5.70 12.53 -1.20
C THR A 48 5.82 14.05 -1.19
N ALA A 49 5.75 14.69 -0.01
CA ALA A 49 5.78 16.15 0.12
C ALA A 49 7.19 16.76 -0.01
N ILE A 50 8.23 15.96 0.23
CA ILE A 50 9.62 16.40 0.26
C ILE A 50 10.48 15.72 -0.82
N ALA A 51 9.82 15.16 -1.84
CA ALA A 51 10.47 14.47 -2.94
C ALA A 51 11.34 15.45 -3.72
N GLY A 52 12.65 15.35 -3.48
CA GLY A 52 13.63 16.39 -3.77
C GLY A 52 14.81 15.95 -4.65
N ASP A 53 14.72 14.77 -5.25
CA ASP A 53 15.77 14.18 -6.06
C ASP A 53 15.15 13.42 -7.26
N ALA A 54 15.97 12.75 -8.06
CA ALA A 54 15.48 12.02 -9.23
C ALA A 54 14.49 10.89 -8.90
N SER A 55 14.39 10.42 -7.63
CA SER A 55 13.34 9.49 -7.21
C SER A 55 11.95 10.14 -7.12
N ALA A 56 11.85 11.48 -7.21
CA ALA A 56 10.59 12.20 -7.27
C ALA A 56 9.70 11.78 -8.45
N MET A 57 10.26 11.22 -9.52
CA MET A 57 9.45 10.61 -10.59
C MET A 57 8.53 9.49 -10.09
N TYR A 58 8.93 8.76 -9.04
CA TYR A 58 8.12 7.72 -8.41
C TYR A 58 7.20 8.30 -7.32
N TRP A 59 7.68 9.26 -6.52
CA TRP A 59 6.97 9.78 -5.35
C TRP A 59 6.04 10.96 -5.63
N ASN A 60 6.49 11.95 -6.41
CA ASN A 60 5.75 13.16 -6.76
C ASN A 60 6.40 13.91 -7.95
N PRO A 61 5.98 13.62 -9.20
CA PRO A 61 6.56 14.25 -10.39
C PRO A 61 6.39 15.77 -10.44
N ALA A 62 5.39 16.35 -9.77
CA ALA A 62 5.21 17.80 -9.73
C ALA A 62 6.40 18.52 -9.06
N GLY A 63 7.06 17.83 -8.11
CA GLY A 63 8.28 18.31 -7.45
C GLY A 63 9.45 18.55 -8.42
N LEU A 64 9.51 17.81 -9.52
CA LEU A 64 10.58 17.93 -10.53
C LEU A 64 10.62 19.32 -11.18
N SER A 65 9.48 20.01 -11.27
CA SER A 65 9.42 21.37 -11.81
C SER A 65 10.25 22.38 -11.00
N TYR A 66 10.48 22.10 -9.71
CA TYR A 66 11.30 22.94 -8.83
C TYR A 66 12.79 22.57 -8.86
N HIS A 67 13.17 21.46 -9.52
CA HIS A 67 14.55 21.03 -9.64
C HIS A 67 15.22 21.60 -10.89
N GLN A 68 16.25 22.41 -10.70
CA GLN A 68 17.01 23.06 -11.78
C GLN A 68 18.21 22.24 -12.27
N THR A 69 18.53 21.14 -11.58
CA THR A 69 19.66 20.25 -11.88
C THR A 69 19.23 18.98 -12.59
N ARG A 70 20.02 18.56 -13.59
CA ARG A 70 19.90 17.24 -14.22
C ARG A 70 20.52 16.20 -13.29
N ALA A 71 19.76 15.16 -12.96
CA ALA A 71 20.20 14.07 -12.10
C ALA A 71 19.90 12.72 -12.73
N ILE A 72 20.77 11.73 -12.48
CA ILE A 72 20.56 10.32 -12.82
C ILE A 72 20.54 9.55 -11.49
N TYR A 73 19.60 8.61 -11.35
CA TYR A 73 19.42 7.83 -10.14
C TYR A 73 19.47 6.34 -10.44
N PHE A 74 20.21 5.60 -9.61
CA PHE A 74 20.30 4.15 -9.68
C PHE A 74 19.75 3.58 -8.36
N ASN A 75 18.83 2.63 -8.47
CA ASN A 75 18.21 1.96 -7.34
C ASN A 75 18.11 0.46 -7.62
N HIS A 76 18.21 -0.33 -6.56
CA HIS A 76 18.01 -1.77 -6.60
C HIS A 76 17.12 -2.18 -5.43
N ALA A 77 16.12 -3.02 -5.72
CA ALA A 77 15.25 -3.65 -4.75
C ALA A 77 15.18 -5.15 -5.09
N ASN A 78 15.24 -6.00 -4.06
CA ASN A 78 15.27 -7.46 -4.20
C ASN A 78 13.87 -8.06 -4.37
#